data_AF-A0ABD1LAI3-F1
#
_entry.id   AF-A0ABD1LAI3-F1
#
_cell.length_a   1.000
_cell.length_b   1.000
_cell.length_c   1.000
_cell.angle_alpha   90.00
_cell.angle_beta   90.00
_cell.angle_gamma   90.00
#
_symmetry.space_group_name_H-M   'P 1'
#
loop_
_entity.id
_entity.type
_entity.pdbx_description
1 polymer ?
#
loop_
_entity_poly.entity_id
_entity_poly.type
_entity_poly.pdbx_seq_one_letter_code
_entity_poly.pdbx_strand_id
1 'polypeptide(L)'
;MNQRQRLQGELKGCISKDLLCEHRNSGVPDFALGLCEECYKDFSFLNFSKMVSGANAEHEGTKDGKYDDSHREDELETFSDIDDEDIDVYLHGEKGKHIKKIPWEIENRVYLEEQAAKEAATAASKKAFDSNFENCSEDLLATRELAASANEAVAKSRKETRRKRAHEAKRSGPAQSAVEAFGQMSNKKRNKSR
;
A
#
# COMPACT_ATOMS: atom_id res chain seq x y z
N MET A 1 11.63 -30.03 31.51
CA MET A 1 10.20 -29.83 31.20
C MET A 1 10.10 -29.48 29.72
N ASN A 2 9.51 -30.36 28.90
CA ASN A 2 9.59 -30.28 27.44
C ASN A 2 8.64 -29.20 26.87
N GLN A 3 9.10 -28.44 25.87
CA GLN A 3 8.32 -27.37 25.18
C GLN A 3 6.96 -27.84 24.64
N ARG A 4 6.80 -29.15 24.35
CA ARG A 4 5.51 -29.76 23.99
C ARG A 4 4.45 -29.67 25.10
N GLN A 5 4.86 -29.73 26.38
CA GLN A 5 3.93 -29.60 27.52
C GLN A 5 3.52 -28.15 27.78
N ARG A 6 4.31 -27.16 27.33
CA ARG A 6 4.00 -25.73 27.46
C ARG A 6 2.96 -25.28 26.42
N LEU A 7 3.09 -25.75 25.18
CA LEU A 7 2.12 -25.50 24.11
C LEU A 7 0.76 -26.18 24.37
N GLN A 8 0.73 -27.33 25.03
CA GLN A 8 -0.53 -27.96 25.47
C GLN A 8 -1.26 -27.18 26.57
N GLY A 9 -0.55 -26.32 27.32
CA GLY A 9 -1.14 -25.43 28.32
C GLY A 9 -1.75 -24.17 27.68
N GLU A 10 -1.13 -23.64 26.63
CA GLU A 10 -1.56 -22.39 25.97
C GLU A 10 -2.61 -22.61 24.87
N LEU A 11 -2.64 -23.79 24.22
CA LEU A 11 -3.70 -24.18 23.28
C LEU A 11 -5.06 -24.46 23.95
N LYS A 12 -5.07 -24.69 25.28
CA LYS A 12 -6.33 -24.82 26.04
C LYS A 12 -7.12 -23.51 26.15
N GLY A 13 -6.51 -22.37 25.78
CA GLY A 13 -7.14 -21.04 25.84
C GLY A 13 -7.78 -20.56 24.53
N CYS A 14 -7.54 -21.22 23.39
CA CYS A 14 -8.03 -20.75 22.08
C CYS A 14 -9.17 -21.59 21.48
N ILE A 15 -9.65 -22.61 22.20
CA ILE A 15 -10.90 -23.30 21.85
C ILE A 15 -12.02 -22.38 22.33
N SER A 16 -12.49 -21.51 21.44
CA SER A 16 -13.66 -20.67 21.63
C SER A 16 -14.80 -21.52 22.21
N LYS A 17 -15.52 -20.93 23.16
CA LYS A 17 -16.44 -21.56 24.12
C LYS A 17 -17.67 -22.26 23.50
N ASP A 18 -17.73 -22.40 22.18
CA ASP A 18 -18.95 -22.67 21.43
C ASP A 18 -18.96 -24.00 20.65
N LEU A 19 -17.83 -24.71 20.57
CA LEU A 19 -17.77 -26.08 20.01
C LEU A 19 -17.40 -27.08 21.12
N LEU A 20 -18.21 -27.13 22.16
CA LEU A 20 -18.05 -28.10 23.24
C LEU A 20 -18.70 -29.42 22.84
N CYS A 21 -17.91 -30.49 22.78
CA CYS A 21 -18.45 -31.83 22.75
C CYS A 21 -19.26 -32.10 24.01
N GLU A 22 -20.49 -32.59 23.86
CA GLU A 22 -21.33 -32.99 25.00
C GLU A 22 -20.65 -34.09 25.85
N HIS A 23 -19.72 -34.84 25.24
CA HIS A 23 -18.96 -35.94 25.84
C HIS A 23 -17.64 -35.53 26.49
N ARG A 24 -17.37 -34.23 26.67
CA ARG A 24 -16.08 -33.72 27.18
C ARG A 24 -15.63 -34.25 28.55
N ASN A 25 -16.53 -34.86 29.33
CA ASN A 25 -16.23 -35.47 30.64
C ASN A 25 -16.54 -36.96 30.73
N SER A 26 -16.94 -37.62 29.63
CA SER A 26 -17.31 -39.05 29.65
C SER A 26 -16.13 -40.00 29.47
N GLY A 27 -14.90 -39.47 29.39
CA GLY A 27 -13.68 -40.27 29.19
C GLY A 27 -13.47 -40.74 27.74
N VAL A 28 -14.30 -40.27 26.80
CA VAL A 28 -14.14 -40.54 25.36
C VAL A 28 -12.97 -39.69 24.83
N PRO A 29 -12.04 -40.29 24.06
CA PRO A 29 -10.92 -39.55 23.50
C PRO A 29 -11.37 -38.52 22.46
N ASP A 30 -10.72 -37.37 22.46
CA ASP A 30 -10.89 -36.35 21.44
C ASP A 30 -10.42 -36.88 20.07
N PHE A 31 -11.23 -36.68 19.02
CA PHE A 31 -10.91 -37.11 17.66
C PHE A 31 -10.44 -35.93 16.79
N ALA A 32 -11.28 -34.91 16.61
CA ALA A 32 -10.96 -33.71 15.82
C ALA A 32 -11.80 -32.51 16.29
N LEU A 33 -11.26 -31.30 16.20
CA LEU A 33 -11.95 -30.04 16.55
C LEU A 33 -12.50 -29.98 18.00
N GLY A 34 -11.94 -30.77 18.93
CA GLY A 34 -12.45 -30.87 20.30
C GLY A 34 -13.76 -31.66 20.43
N LEU A 35 -14.14 -32.41 19.39
CA LEU A 35 -15.26 -33.35 19.36
C LEU A 35 -14.77 -34.80 19.42
N CYS A 36 -15.55 -35.67 20.06
CA CYS A 36 -15.36 -37.10 19.90
C CYS A 36 -15.71 -37.53 18.47
N GLU A 37 -15.29 -38.74 18.08
CA GLU A 37 -15.46 -39.25 16.71
C GLU A 37 -16.93 -39.28 16.27
N GLU A 38 -17.86 -39.60 17.17
CA GLU A 38 -19.31 -39.61 16.89
C GLU A 38 -19.84 -38.19 16.65
N CYS A 39 -19.55 -37.26 17.56
CA CYS A 39 -19.97 -35.86 17.40
C CYS A 39 -19.34 -35.19 16.18
N TYR A 40 -18.10 -35.56 15.82
CA TYR A 40 -17.46 -35.08 14.61
C TYR A 40 -18.14 -35.65 13.36
N LYS A 41 -18.48 -36.94 13.35
CA LYS A 41 -19.18 -37.58 12.23
C LYS A 41 -20.59 -37.03 12.06
N ASP A 42 -21.33 -36.75 13.13
CA ASP A 42 -22.65 -36.12 13.03
C ASP A 42 -22.54 -34.68 12.49
N PHE A 43 -21.55 -33.92 12.96
CA PHE A 43 -21.22 -32.61 12.41
C PHE A 43 -20.89 -32.70 10.91
N SER A 44 -20.06 -33.66 10.49
CA SER A 44 -19.72 -33.88 9.08
C SER A 44 -20.87 -34.44 8.24
N PHE A 45 -21.73 -35.30 8.80
CA PHE A 45 -22.85 -35.94 8.09
C PHE A 45 -24.01 -34.97 7.85
N LEU A 46 -24.27 -34.04 8.78
CA LEU A 46 -25.18 -32.91 8.56
C LEU A 46 -24.73 -32.02 7.40
N ASN A 47 -23.42 -31.97 7.11
CA ASN A 47 -22.89 -31.27 5.94
C ASN A 47 -23.02 -32.07 4.63
N PHE A 48 -23.03 -33.41 4.68
CA PHE A 48 -23.03 -34.27 3.48
C PHE A 48 -24.44 -34.72 3.05
N SER A 49 -25.37 -34.94 3.98
CA SER A 49 -26.72 -35.45 3.69
C SER A 49 -27.62 -34.48 2.93
N LYS A 50 -27.21 -33.22 2.74
CA LYS A 50 -27.98 -32.23 1.97
C LYS A 50 -27.69 -32.27 0.46
N MET A 51 -26.80 -33.17 0.00
CA MET A 51 -26.23 -33.17 -1.36
C MET A 51 -26.48 -34.47 -2.17
N VAL A 52 -27.56 -35.21 -1.92
CA VAL A 52 -27.97 -36.34 -2.78
C VAL A 52 -29.48 -36.29 -3.03
N SER A 53 -29.90 -35.51 -4.02
CA SER A 53 -31.17 -35.67 -4.76
C SER A 53 -31.14 -34.76 -6.01
N GLY A 54 -30.72 -35.31 -7.15
CA GLY A 54 -30.70 -34.61 -8.45
C GLY A 54 -29.99 -35.45 -9.50
N ALA A 55 -30.77 -36.06 -10.40
CA ALA A 55 -30.36 -37.11 -11.32
C ALA A 55 -29.55 -36.62 -12.54
N ASN A 56 -28.72 -37.52 -13.08
CA ASN A 56 -27.89 -37.35 -14.28
C ASN A 56 -28.71 -36.94 -15.53
N ALA A 57 -28.24 -35.92 -16.25
CA ALA A 57 -28.60 -35.66 -17.64
C ALA A 57 -27.31 -35.48 -18.46
N GLU A 58 -27.15 -36.31 -19.49
CA GLU A 58 -26.00 -36.35 -20.39
C GLU A 58 -26.02 -35.12 -21.33
N HIS A 59 -24.92 -34.37 -21.38
CA HIS A 59 -24.76 -33.25 -22.32
C HIS A 59 -24.02 -33.74 -23.58
N GLU A 60 -24.74 -33.85 -24.70
CA GLU A 60 -24.12 -34.01 -26.01
C GLU A 60 -23.56 -32.66 -26.48
N GLY A 61 -22.25 -32.60 -26.75
CA GLY A 61 -21.54 -31.40 -27.17
C GLY A 61 -21.59 -31.20 -28.69
N THR A 62 -22.34 -30.20 -29.15
CA THR A 62 -22.30 -29.70 -30.53
C THR A 62 -21.31 -28.54 -30.68
N LYS A 63 -20.12 -28.89 -31.18
CA LYS A 63 -19.41 -28.29 -32.34
C LYS A 63 -19.28 -26.76 -32.49
N ASP A 64 -18.03 -26.33 -32.30
CA ASP A 64 -17.23 -25.31 -33.02
C ASP A 64 -17.90 -24.05 -33.58
N GLY A 65 -17.78 -22.95 -32.82
CA GLY A 65 -18.04 -21.58 -33.26
C GLY A 65 -16.80 -20.69 -33.08
N LYS A 66 -16.44 -20.01 -34.16
CA LYS A 66 -15.28 -19.11 -34.35
C LYS A 66 -15.35 -17.87 -33.43
N TYR A 67 -14.34 -17.68 -32.58
CA TYR A 67 -14.22 -16.54 -31.65
C TYR A 67 -13.89 -15.24 -32.40
N ASP A 68 -14.78 -14.26 -32.30
CA ASP A 68 -14.59 -12.86 -32.75
C ASP A 68 -14.41 -11.97 -31.50
N ASP A 69 -13.15 -11.63 -31.23
CA ASP A 69 -12.71 -10.88 -30.04
C ASP A 69 -12.81 -9.37 -30.31
N SER A 70 -14.05 -8.87 -30.34
CA SER A 70 -14.32 -7.44 -30.50
C SER A 70 -15.66 -7.04 -29.88
N HIS A 71 -15.86 -7.30 -28.59
CA HIS A 71 -16.99 -6.70 -27.86
C HIS A 71 -16.77 -6.55 -26.34
N ARG A 72 -16.44 -5.32 -25.92
CA ARG A 72 -17.02 -4.56 -24.80
C ARG A 72 -16.85 -5.08 -23.35
N GLU A 73 -16.18 -4.25 -22.56
CA GLU A 73 -16.33 -4.15 -21.10
C GLU A 73 -17.77 -3.72 -20.76
N ASP A 74 -18.77 -4.60 -20.90
CA ASP A 74 -20.13 -4.44 -20.35
C ASP A 74 -20.95 -5.76 -20.37
N GLU A 75 -20.28 -6.91 -20.49
CA GLU A 75 -20.91 -8.23 -20.35
C GLU A 75 -20.89 -8.62 -18.87
N LEU A 76 -21.78 -8.02 -18.07
CA LEU A 76 -22.19 -8.65 -16.83
C LEU A 76 -23.02 -9.87 -17.23
N GLU A 77 -22.34 -11.00 -17.44
CA GLU A 77 -22.95 -12.31 -17.62
C GLU A 77 -24.03 -12.48 -16.54
N THR A 78 -25.28 -12.34 -16.97
CA THR A 78 -26.43 -12.49 -16.10
C THR A 78 -26.60 -13.99 -15.97
N PHE A 79 -26.25 -14.54 -14.80
CA PHE A 79 -26.36 -15.96 -14.43
C PHE A 79 -27.84 -16.42 -14.37
N SER A 80 -28.59 -16.21 -15.46
CA SER A 80 -30.02 -16.52 -15.59
C SER A 80 -30.31 -17.99 -15.84
N ASP A 81 -29.26 -18.80 -16.06
CA ASP A 81 -29.32 -20.25 -16.11
C ASP A 81 -29.48 -20.88 -14.70
N ILE A 82 -29.33 -20.07 -13.64
CA ILE A 82 -29.56 -20.46 -12.25
C ILE A 82 -30.87 -19.84 -11.78
N ASP A 83 -31.79 -20.68 -11.31
CA ASP A 83 -33.04 -20.22 -10.71
C ASP A 83 -32.79 -19.60 -9.33
N ASP A 84 -33.38 -18.42 -9.08
CA ASP A 84 -33.23 -17.68 -7.81
C ASP A 84 -33.72 -18.46 -6.57
N GLU A 85 -34.58 -19.47 -6.76
CA GLU A 85 -35.20 -20.28 -5.70
C GLU A 85 -34.17 -21.18 -4.99
N ASP A 86 -33.12 -21.61 -5.68
CA ASP A 86 -32.12 -22.52 -5.12
C ASP A 86 -30.91 -21.79 -4.50
N ILE A 87 -30.81 -20.47 -4.66
CA ILE A 87 -29.69 -19.66 -4.18
C ILE A 87 -29.49 -19.80 -2.66
N ASP A 88 -30.59 -19.87 -1.89
CA ASP A 88 -30.57 -20.04 -0.43
C ASP A 88 -30.10 -21.43 0.01
N VAL A 89 -30.09 -22.43 -0.89
CA VAL A 89 -29.53 -23.76 -0.62
C VAL A 89 -28.00 -23.71 -0.68
N TYR A 90 -27.43 -22.89 -1.55
CA TYR A 90 -25.98 -22.78 -1.77
C TYR A 90 -25.31 -21.73 -0.88
N LEU A 91 -26.00 -20.65 -0.53
CA LEU A 91 -25.48 -19.61 0.35
C LEU A 91 -25.76 -19.92 1.82
N HIS A 92 -24.71 -19.98 2.61
CA HIS A 92 -24.88 -20.10 4.05
C HIS A 92 -25.53 -18.84 4.65
N GLY A 93 -26.46 -19.02 5.58
CA GLY A 93 -26.88 -17.93 6.48
C GLY A 93 -25.72 -17.46 7.38
N GLU A 94 -25.94 -16.39 8.14
CA GLU A 94 -24.90 -15.73 8.96
C GLU A 94 -24.14 -16.71 9.88
N LYS A 95 -24.88 -17.59 10.58
CA LYS A 95 -24.30 -18.61 11.45
C LYS A 95 -23.43 -19.61 10.68
N GLY A 96 -23.88 -20.05 9.50
CA GLY A 96 -23.13 -20.98 8.67
C GLY A 96 -21.86 -20.34 8.09
N LYS A 97 -21.94 -19.07 7.67
CA LYS A 97 -20.77 -18.29 7.24
C LYS A 97 -19.74 -18.18 8.36
N HIS A 98 -20.18 -17.83 9.58
CA HIS A 98 -19.29 -17.70 10.74
C HIS A 98 -18.61 -19.04 11.09
N ILE A 99 -19.38 -20.13 11.14
CA ILE A 99 -18.85 -21.47 11.43
C ILE A 99 -17.81 -21.90 10.39
N LYS A 100 -18.02 -21.62 9.09
CA LYS A 100 -17.03 -21.96 8.05
C LYS A 100 -15.81 -21.04 8.08
N LYS A 101 -15.99 -19.78 8.46
CA LYS A 101 -14.92 -18.79 8.56
C LYS A 101 -13.90 -19.17 9.64
N ILE A 102 -14.34 -19.72 10.78
CA ILE A 102 -13.44 -20.05 11.90
C ILE A 102 -12.35 -21.08 11.52
N PRO A 103 -12.66 -22.29 11.00
CA PRO A 103 -11.63 -23.24 10.57
C PRO A 103 -10.75 -22.67 9.46
N TRP A 104 -11.35 -21.95 8.50
CA TRP A 104 -10.60 -21.35 7.41
C TRP A 104 -9.57 -20.33 7.92
N GLU A 105 -9.93 -19.45 8.85
CA GLU A 105 -8.99 -18.49 9.46
C GLU A 105 -7.92 -19.17 10.31
N ILE A 106 -8.26 -20.26 11.00
CA ILE A 106 -7.30 -21.02 11.80
C ILE A 106 -6.27 -21.70 10.89
N GLU A 107 -6.73 -22.38 9.84
CA GLU A 107 -5.88 -23.08 8.89
C GLU A 107 -5.08 -22.11 7.99
N ASN A 108 -5.63 -20.94 7.70
CA ASN A 108 -5.01 -19.91 6.87
C ASN A 108 -4.42 -18.75 7.68
N ARG A 109 -4.11 -18.95 8.97
CA ARG A 109 -3.56 -17.89 9.84
C ARG A 109 -2.29 -17.26 9.27
N VAL A 110 -1.33 -18.09 8.85
CA VAL A 110 -0.05 -17.62 8.29
C VAL A 110 -0.27 -16.85 6.99
N TYR A 111 -1.25 -17.26 6.18
CA TYR A 111 -1.63 -16.54 4.97
C TYR A 111 -2.18 -15.14 5.28
N LEU A 112 -3.02 -15.00 6.30
CA LEU A 112 -3.55 -13.70 6.73
C LEU A 112 -2.43 -12.78 7.25
N GLU A 113 -1.48 -13.32 8.01
CA GLU A 113 -0.30 -12.58 8.48
C GLU A 113 0.60 -12.13 7.32
N GLU A 114 0.81 -12.99 6.33
CA GLU A 114 1.60 -12.67 5.14
C GLU A 114 0.93 -11.58 4.28
N GLN A 115 -0.39 -11.65 4.08
CA GLN A 115 -1.11 -10.59 3.37
C GLN A 115 -1.06 -9.27 4.11
N ALA A 116 -1.23 -9.27 5.43
CA ALA A 116 -1.08 -8.07 6.24
C ALA A 116 0.35 -7.50 6.14
N ALA A 117 1.38 -8.36 6.13
CA ALA A 117 2.76 -7.94 5.95
C ALA A 117 3.02 -7.36 4.54
N LYS A 118 2.42 -7.96 3.52
CA LYS A 118 2.52 -7.50 2.12
C LYS A 118 1.84 -6.15 1.95
N GLU A 119 0.64 -5.96 2.51
CA GLU A 119 -0.05 -4.68 2.52
C GLU A 119 0.68 -3.63 3.34
N ALA A 120 1.25 -4.01 4.49
CA ALA A 120 2.11 -3.12 5.27
C ALA A 120 3.36 -2.72 4.49
N ALA A 121 3.95 -3.62 3.71
CA ALA A 121 5.10 -3.34 2.85
C ALA A 121 4.72 -2.43 1.67
N THR A 122 3.59 -2.66 1.01
CA THR A 122 3.11 -1.78 -0.07
C THR A 122 2.71 -0.41 0.47
N ALA A 123 2.07 -0.34 1.64
CA ALA A 123 1.75 0.90 2.33
C ALA A 123 3.00 1.65 2.79
N ALA A 124 4.01 0.96 3.32
CA ALA A 124 5.29 1.55 3.70
C ALA A 124 6.05 2.06 2.48
N SER A 125 6.07 1.30 1.39
CA SER A 125 6.68 1.73 0.12
C SER A 125 5.97 2.95 -0.46
N LYS A 126 4.63 2.96 -0.48
CA LYS A 126 3.85 4.12 -0.92
C LYS A 126 4.10 5.33 -0.03
N LYS A 127 4.07 5.15 1.29
CA LYS A 127 4.36 6.22 2.25
C LYS A 127 5.79 6.77 2.10
N ALA A 128 6.77 5.91 1.86
CA ALA A 128 8.15 6.32 1.60
C ALA A 128 8.26 7.11 0.29
N PHE A 129 7.55 6.68 -0.76
CA PHE A 129 7.46 7.40 -2.01
C PHE A 129 6.80 8.78 -1.84
N ASP A 130 5.66 8.84 -1.16
CA ASP A 130 4.93 10.09 -0.89
C ASP A 130 5.77 11.05 -0.03
N SER A 131 6.45 10.54 1.01
CA SER A 131 7.35 11.35 1.85
C SER A 131 8.55 11.88 1.06
N ASN A 132 9.10 11.08 0.13
CA ASN A 132 10.18 11.53 -0.73
C ASN A 132 9.72 12.64 -1.68
N PHE A 133 8.48 12.56 -2.18
CA PHE A 133 7.88 13.62 -2.99
C PHE A 133 7.67 14.92 -2.19
N GLU A 134 7.18 14.81 -0.95
CA GLU A 134 6.95 15.97 -0.08
C GLU A 134 8.25 16.67 0.33
N ASN A 135 9.29 15.90 0.66
CA ASN A 135 10.63 16.45 0.91
C ASN A 135 11.23 17.15 -0.31
N CYS A 136 10.99 16.64 -1.53
CA CYS A 136 11.41 17.33 -2.75
C CYS A 136 10.70 18.68 -2.93
N SER A 137 9.43 18.80 -2.51
CA SER A 137 8.71 20.07 -2.61
C SER A 137 9.31 21.17 -1.71
N GLU A 138 9.77 20.79 -0.52
CA GLU A 138 10.42 21.69 0.43
C GLU A 138 11.85 22.05 -0.04
N ASP A 139 12.60 21.10 -0.60
CA ASP A 139 13.93 21.35 -1.17
C ASP A 139 13.89 22.30 -2.38
N LEU A 140 12.86 22.17 -3.24
CA LEU A 140 12.63 23.09 -4.36
C LEU A 140 12.28 24.51 -3.90
N LEU A 141 11.55 24.65 -2.79
CA LEU A 141 11.26 25.96 -2.19
C LEU A 141 12.52 26.57 -1.57
N ALA A 142 13.31 25.78 -0.84
CA ALA A 142 14.57 26.22 -0.25
C ALA A 142 15.57 26.69 -1.32
N THR A 143 15.71 25.96 -2.43
CA THR A 143 16.56 26.41 -3.55
C THR A 143 16.05 27.70 -4.20
N ARG A 144 14.73 27.87 -4.35
CA ARG A 144 14.15 29.12 -4.88
C ARG A 144 14.41 30.31 -3.97
N GLU A 145 14.27 30.15 -2.66
CA GLU A 145 14.55 31.21 -1.68
C GLU A 145 16.03 31.60 -1.67
N LEU A 146 16.93 30.62 -1.71
CA LEU A 146 18.37 30.86 -1.81
C LEU A 146 18.72 31.59 -3.12
N ALA A 147 18.11 31.18 -4.24
CA ALA A 147 18.29 31.87 -5.52
C ALA A 147 17.76 33.30 -5.48
N ALA A 148 16.60 33.54 -4.86
CA ALA A 148 16.04 34.88 -4.69
C ALA A 148 16.94 35.77 -3.83
N SER A 149 17.45 35.25 -2.71
CA SER A 149 18.36 35.97 -1.81
C SER A 149 19.70 36.29 -2.50
N ALA A 150 20.26 35.32 -3.25
CA ALA A 150 21.47 35.54 -4.04
C ALA A 150 21.26 36.62 -5.12
N ASN A 151 20.12 36.58 -5.83
CA ASN A 151 19.77 37.60 -6.81
C ASN A 151 19.60 38.98 -6.17
N GLU A 152 19.01 39.07 -4.98
CA GLU A 152 18.86 40.32 -4.25
C GLU A 152 20.22 40.87 -3.77
N ALA A 153 21.09 40.02 -3.24
CA ALA A 153 22.44 40.37 -2.84
C ALA A 153 23.26 40.89 -4.03
N VAL A 154 23.17 40.22 -5.19
CA VAL A 154 23.79 40.67 -6.44
C VAL A 154 23.20 42.01 -6.89
N ALA A 155 21.89 42.22 -6.78
CA ALA A 155 21.26 43.49 -7.12
C ALA A 155 21.72 44.64 -6.21
N LYS A 156 21.82 44.40 -4.89
CA LYS A 156 22.33 45.36 -3.90
C LYS A 156 23.80 45.69 -4.17
N SER A 157 24.65 44.68 -4.41
CA SER A 157 26.06 44.85 -4.77
C SER A 157 26.25 45.66 -6.06
N ARG A 158 25.45 45.38 -7.10
CA ARG A 158 25.46 46.17 -8.36
C ARG A 158 25.07 47.62 -8.12
N LYS A 159 24.01 47.88 -7.34
CA LYS A 159 23.57 49.24 -6.99
C LYS A 159 24.65 49.99 -6.21
N GLU A 160 25.27 49.35 -5.21
CA GLU A 160 26.38 49.91 -4.43
C GLU A 160 27.58 50.24 -5.33
N THR A 161 27.99 49.30 -6.18
CA THR A 161 29.09 49.48 -7.13
C THR A 161 28.83 50.67 -8.06
N ARG A 162 27.60 50.83 -8.56
CA ARG A 162 27.20 51.97 -9.39
C ARG A 162 27.26 53.29 -8.63
N ARG A 163 26.83 53.32 -7.36
CA ARG A 163 26.92 54.51 -6.49
C ARG A 163 28.38 54.89 -6.20
N LYS A 164 29.25 53.92 -5.93
CA LYS A 164 30.70 54.13 -5.73
C LYS A 164 31.34 54.76 -6.96
N ARG A 165 31.12 54.17 -8.15
CA ARG A 165 31.61 54.72 -9.43
C ARG A 165 31.08 56.14 -9.70
N ALA A 166 29.82 56.41 -9.39
CA ALA A 166 29.24 57.74 -9.55
C ALA A 166 29.83 58.78 -8.57
N HIS A 167 30.10 58.39 -7.32
CA HIS A 167 30.74 59.27 -6.35
C HIS A 167 32.21 59.53 -6.70
N GLU A 168 32.93 58.52 -7.18
CA GLU A 168 34.30 58.65 -7.68
C GLU A 168 34.36 59.59 -8.90
N ALA A 169 33.44 59.46 -9.86
CA ALA A 169 33.35 60.36 -11.02
C ALA A 169 33.05 61.82 -10.65
N LYS A 170 32.31 62.06 -9.55
CA LYS A 170 32.06 63.41 -9.01
C LYS A 170 33.27 63.99 -8.28
N ARG A 171 34.13 63.14 -7.72
CA ARG A 171 35.36 63.53 -7.02
C ARG A 171 36.55 63.71 -7.96
N SER A 172 36.55 63.04 -9.12
CA SER A 172 37.58 63.23 -10.13
C SER A 172 37.39 64.57 -10.84
N GLY A 173 38.14 65.58 -10.41
CA GLY A 173 38.36 66.82 -11.14
C GLY A 173 39.56 66.74 -12.10
N PRO A 174 39.91 67.85 -12.78
CA PRO A 174 41.14 67.94 -13.58
C PRO A 174 42.36 67.59 -12.74
N ALA A 175 43.28 66.79 -13.29
CA ALA A 175 44.49 66.36 -12.57
C ALA A 175 45.31 67.58 -12.10
N GLN A 176 45.65 67.61 -10.81
CA GLN A 176 46.40 68.72 -10.22
C GLN A 176 47.93 68.44 -10.23
N SER A 177 48.35 67.24 -10.64
CA SER A 177 49.75 66.79 -10.68
C SER A 177 50.01 65.81 -11.82
N ALA A 178 51.24 65.77 -12.32
CA ALA A 178 51.68 64.85 -13.39
C ALA A 178 51.55 63.36 -12.99
N VAL A 179 51.78 63.02 -11.72
CA VAL A 179 51.63 61.65 -11.19
C VAL A 179 50.16 61.24 -11.15
N GLU A 180 49.29 62.19 -10.80
CA GLU A 180 47.84 61.99 -10.77
C GLU A 180 47.27 61.84 -12.19
N ALA A 181 47.79 62.62 -13.15
CA ALA A 181 47.45 62.49 -14.56
C ALA A 181 47.80 61.10 -15.13
N PHE A 182 48.99 60.57 -14.78
CA PHE A 182 49.40 59.23 -15.20
C PHE A 182 48.50 58.12 -14.59
N GLY A 183 48.11 58.27 -13.33
CA GLY A 183 47.19 57.35 -12.65
C GLY A 183 45.80 57.30 -13.29
N GLN A 184 45.21 58.47 -13.57
CA GLN A 184 43.90 58.57 -14.24
C GLN A 184 43.93 57.96 -15.66
N MET A 185 45.00 58.21 -16.42
CA MET A 185 45.16 57.69 -17.78
C MET A 185 45.34 56.16 -17.81
N SER A 186 46.10 55.61 -16.86
CA SER A 186 46.37 54.18 -16.73
C SER A 186 45.10 53.38 -16.38
N ASN A 187 44.29 53.90 -15.45
CA ASN A 187 43.01 53.30 -15.09
C ASN A 187 42.01 53.32 -16.27
N LYS A 188 42.00 54.42 -17.06
CA LYS A 188 41.16 54.51 -18.27
C LYS A 188 41.55 53.52 -19.37
N LYS A 189 42.85 53.21 -19.52
CA LYS A 189 43.34 52.17 -20.44
C LYS A 189 42.87 50.78 -19.99
N ARG A 190 43.04 50.44 -18.72
CA ARG A 190 42.65 49.13 -18.16
C ARG A 190 41.14 48.87 -18.27
N ASN A 191 40.31 49.89 -18.11
CA ASN A 191 38.86 49.77 -18.22
C ASN A 191 38.35 49.60 -19.67
N LYS A 192 39.16 49.89 -20.69
CA LYS A 192 38.82 49.69 -22.11
C LYS A 192 39.19 48.30 -22.63
N SER A 193 40.06 47.58 -21.94
CA SER A 193 40.60 46.28 -22.39
C SER A 193 39.87 45.07 -21.78
N ARG A 194 38.80 45.28 -21.03
CA ARG A 194 38.02 44.26 -20.32
C ARG A 194 36.57 44.32 -20.80
#